data_AF-A0A484G0F4-F1
#
_entry.id   AF-A0A484G0F4-F1
#
_cell.length_a   1.000
_cell.length_b   1.000
_cell.length_c   1.000
_cell.angle_alpha   90.00
_cell.angle_beta   90.00
_cell.angle_gamma   90.00
#
_symmetry.space_group_name_H-M   'P 1'
#
loop_
_entity.id
_entity.type
_entity.pdbx_description
1 polymer ?
#
loop_
_entity_poly.entity_id
_entity_poly.type
_entity_poly.pdbx_seq_one_letter_code
_entity_poly.pdbx_strand_id
1 'polypeptide(L)'
;MTSLLDLPRELVYSILSYFSVPNPGPYRFRFEDVEPAFNVGQLREGLAVLAKLCRTSSVLRELTEPLLYDFVFIPGATAAPLASLLRCWASRPHCARYTKRLTIETRWVPGWTPPQPICQEDVEMVSKMAKQMGLYVREGWEEYNWNTDIFIELAMLRAQNVRHVELEFHQLKGICRPSFEGLLPEHGDTTLIRLEKLEHLYLVKSGWRISDLDHVLDRAPSLNKLRLFVCDFKYPSTSLPTNLSDLCILRCPITPSRLISIIQQMERLSRLEFTIWRGQPEDLAKIVATLSKHSATLKSLTVCFGWNPRSGASRVKAPLETLTNLQSLTTDVRSFGLGPTGLVQSLPPALQRLRLIRSPETTEEDIQTFAYELQEAKRWGHEDLTVTSSGPKYWEDVDGKHDTAFQCKSVFLRA
;
A
#
# COMPACT_ATOMS: atom_id res chain seq x y z
N MET A 1 1.18 -16.52 -49.45
CA MET A 1 1.87 -16.28 -48.17
C MET A 1 0.82 -15.88 -47.17
N THR A 2 0.79 -16.52 -45.99
CA THR A 2 -0.15 -16.19 -44.90
C THR A 2 0.51 -15.20 -43.96
N SER A 3 -0.16 -14.08 -43.68
CA SER A 3 0.25 -13.02 -42.77
C SER A 3 -0.43 -13.19 -41.41
N LEU A 4 0.24 -12.75 -40.33
CA LEU A 4 -0.39 -12.62 -39.01
C LEU A 4 -1.62 -11.70 -39.06
N LEU A 5 -1.61 -10.72 -39.98
CA LEU A 5 -2.72 -9.79 -40.19
C LEU A 5 -3.94 -10.41 -40.90
N ASP A 6 -3.80 -11.63 -41.42
CA ASP A 6 -4.91 -12.36 -42.04
C ASP A 6 -5.78 -13.07 -40.97
N LEU A 7 -5.32 -13.09 -39.71
CA LEU A 7 -6.08 -13.62 -38.58
C LEU A 7 -7.12 -12.61 -38.06
N PRO A 8 -8.26 -13.08 -37.51
CA PRO A 8 -9.18 -12.26 -36.73
C PRO A 8 -8.47 -11.42 -35.68
N ARG A 9 -8.90 -10.17 -35.54
CA ARG A 9 -8.29 -9.16 -34.67
C ARG A 9 -8.18 -9.64 -33.22
N GLU A 10 -9.18 -10.39 -32.75
CA GLU A 10 -9.27 -10.95 -31.42
C GLU A 10 -8.19 -12.01 -31.18
N LEU A 11 -7.90 -12.84 -32.19
CA LEU A 11 -6.84 -13.85 -32.11
C LEU A 11 -5.46 -13.18 -32.11
N VAL A 12 -5.25 -12.18 -32.95
CA VAL A 12 -4.01 -11.39 -32.94
C VAL A 12 -3.82 -10.72 -31.58
N TYR A 13 -4.87 -10.09 -31.04
CA TYR A 13 -4.80 -9.47 -29.71
C TYR A 13 -4.49 -10.50 -28.60
N SER A 14 -5.10 -11.68 -28.65
CA SER A 14 -4.82 -12.77 -27.70
C SER A 14 -3.36 -13.21 -27.77
N ILE A 15 -2.81 -13.41 -28.97
CA ILE A 15 -1.38 -13.73 -29.17
C ILE A 15 -0.49 -12.62 -28.59
N LEU A 16 -0.81 -11.36 -28.88
CA LEU A 16 -0.02 -10.22 -28.38
C LEU A 16 -0.08 -10.10 -26.86
N SER A 17 -1.22 -10.42 -26.25
CA SER A 17 -1.39 -10.34 -24.79
C SER A 17 -0.48 -11.28 -24.02
N TYR A 18 0.01 -12.37 -24.63
CA TYR A 18 1.01 -13.25 -24.00
C TYR A 18 2.34 -12.56 -23.71
N PHE A 19 2.67 -11.49 -24.43
CA PHE A 19 3.87 -10.69 -24.16
C PHE A 19 3.65 -9.61 -23.11
N SER A 20 2.41 -9.37 -22.69
CA SER A 20 2.10 -8.52 -21.53
C SER A 20 2.21 -9.34 -20.26
N VAL A 21 2.71 -8.75 -19.18
CA VAL A 21 2.79 -9.46 -17.91
C VAL A 21 1.40 -9.60 -17.31
N PRO A 22 0.94 -10.83 -16.99
CA PRO A 22 -0.33 -11.02 -16.31
C PRO A 22 -0.32 -10.26 -14.99
N ASN A 23 -1.41 -9.54 -14.70
CA ASN A 23 -1.57 -8.66 -13.53
C ASN A 23 -0.98 -9.31 -12.26
N PRO A 24 0.20 -8.88 -11.79
CA PRO A 24 0.92 -9.63 -10.77
C PRO A 24 0.43 -9.40 -9.34
N GLY A 25 -0.77 -8.85 -9.18
CA GLY A 25 -1.26 -8.38 -7.88
C GLY A 25 -0.43 -7.19 -7.38
N PRO A 26 -0.72 -6.66 -6.18
CA PRO A 26 -0.11 -5.43 -5.72
C PRO A 26 1.43 -5.53 -5.59
N TYR A 27 2.15 -4.54 -6.11
CA TYR A 27 3.60 -4.39 -5.95
C TYR A 27 3.88 -3.89 -4.54
N ARG A 28 4.87 -4.49 -3.89
CA ARG A 28 5.25 -4.17 -2.54
C ARG A 28 6.48 -3.28 -2.60
N PHE A 29 6.35 -2.03 -2.16
CA PHE A 29 7.53 -1.21 -1.94
C PHE A 29 8.33 -1.79 -0.79
N ARG A 30 9.62 -1.98 -1.02
CA ARG A 30 10.53 -2.69 -0.13
C ARG A 30 10.70 -1.91 1.17
N PHE A 31 10.34 -2.55 2.27
CA PHE A 31 11.15 -2.47 3.47
C PHE A 31 11.94 -3.77 3.55
N GLU A 32 13.09 -3.78 2.86
CA GLU A 32 14.11 -4.84 2.80
C GLU A 32 13.78 -6.06 1.92
N ASP A 33 14.31 -6.06 0.68
CA ASP A 33 14.54 -7.22 -0.21
C ASP A 33 13.37 -8.11 -0.65
N VAL A 34 12.12 -7.64 -0.58
CA VAL A 34 11.02 -8.34 -1.23
C VAL A 34 11.15 -8.22 -2.75
N GLU A 35 11.33 -9.36 -3.43
CA GLU A 35 11.27 -9.41 -4.89
C GLU A 35 9.85 -9.05 -5.38
N PRO A 36 9.74 -8.31 -6.49
CA PRO A 36 8.45 -8.06 -7.12
C PRO A 36 7.65 -9.35 -7.29
N ALA A 37 6.33 -9.29 -7.11
CA ALA A 37 5.44 -10.43 -7.36
C ALA A 37 5.41 -10.88 -8.85
N PHE A 38 6.15 -10.20 -9.72
CA PHE A 38 6.36 -10.52 -11.13
C PHE A 38 7.83 -10.59 -11.50
N ASN A 39 8.12 -11.37 -12.54
CA ASN A 39 9.44 -11.42 -13.14
C ASN A 39 9.72 -10.14 -13.96
N VAL A 40 10.58 -9.26 -13.44
CA VAL A 40 10.98 -8.00 -14.09
C VAL A 40 11.73 -8.25 -15.42
N GLY A 41 12.49 -9.34 -15.51
CA GLY A 41 13.17 -9.74 -16.75
C GLY A 41 12.17 -10.08 -17.85
N GLN A 42 11.20 -10.92 -17.53
CA GLN A 42 10.10 -11.28 -18.44
C GLN A 42 9.28 -10.06 -18.85
N LEU A 43 9.01 -9.12 -17.93
CA LEU A 43 8.34 -7.85 -18.25
C LEU A 43 9.12 -7.07 -19.31
N ARG A 44 10.43 -6.89 -19.11
CA ARG A 44 11.28 -6.11 -20.02
C ARG A 44 11.35 -6.73 -21.41
N GLU A 45 11.50 -8.06 -21.48
CA GLU A 45 11.52 -8.79 -22.75
C GLU A 45 10.19 -8.67 -23.49
N GLY A 46 9.07 -8.87 -22.77
CA GLY A 46 7.72 -8.71 -23.31
C GLY A 46 7.47 -7.31 -23.86
N LEU A 47 7.77 -6.27 -23.07
CA LEU A 47 7.63 -4.87 -23.49
C LEU A 47 8.53 -4.54 -24.70
N ALA A 48 9.74 -5.10 -24.78
CA ALA A 48 10.63 -4.91 -25.94
C ALA A 48 10.05 -5.53 -27.23
N VAL A 49 9.44 -6.71 -27.12
CA VAL A 49 8.74 -7.37 -28.24
C VAL A 49 7.54 -6.52 -28.68
N LEU A 50 6.69 -6.10 -27.74
CA LEU A 50 5.53 -5.24 -28.03
C LEU A 50 5.96 -3.91 -28.68
N ALA A 51 7.02 -3.27 -28.17
CA ALA A 51 7.55 -2.03 -28.76
C ALA A 51 8.14 -2.25 -30.17
N LYS A 52 8.69 -3.43 -30.47
CA LYS A 52 9.12 -3.79 -31.84
C LYS A 52 7.91 -3.94 -32.76
N LEU A 53 6.85 -4.62 -32.29
CA LEU A 53 5.60 -4.82 -33.05
C LEU A 53 4.85 -3.50 -33.33
N CYS A 54 4.87 -2.53 -32.41
CA CYS A 54 4.35 -1.19 -32.68
C CYS A 54 5.04 -0.47 -33.85
N ARG A 55 6.29 -0.84 -34.16
CA ARG A 55 7.09 -0.23 -35.22
C ARG A 55 6.95 -0.93 -36.57
N THR A 56 6.35 -2.13 -36.64
CA THR A 56 6.27 -2.89 -37.89
C THR A 56 5.09 -2.48 -38.78
N SER A 57 3.91 -2.20 -38.23
CA SER A 57 2.74 -1.71 -38.99
C SER A 57 1.81 -0.86 -38.14
N SER A 58 0.96 -0.05 -38.78
CA SER A 58 -0.09 0.72 -38.10
C SER A 58 -1.13 -0.18 -37.42
N VAL A 59 -1.52 -1.29 -38.08
CA VAL A 59 -2.52 -2.24 -37.53
C VAL A 59 -1.99 -2.92 -36.27
N LEU A 60 -0.74 -3.40 -36.29
CA LEU A 60 -0.12 -4.00 -35.10
C LEU A 60 0.07 -2.98 -33.99
N ARG A 61 0.38 -1.72 -34.34
CA ARG A 61 0.49 -0.63 -33.38
C ARG A 61 -0.82 -0.39 -32.63
N GLU A 62 -1.94 -0.30 -33.34
CA GLU A 62 -3.26 -0.11 -32.70
C GLU A 62 -3.63 -1.24 -31.73
N LEU A 63 -3.21 -2.47 -32.03
CA LEU A 63 -3.45 -3.63 -31.18
C LEU A 63 -2.49 -3.72 -29.99
N THR A 64 -1.24 -3.32 -30.22
CA THR A 64 -0.15 -3.53 -29.27
C THR A 64 -0.02 -2.38 -28.27
N GLU A 65 -0.33 -1.14 -28.66
CA GLU A 65 -0.20 0.01 -27.77
C GLU A 65 -1.01 -0.08 -26.48
N PRO A 66 -2.28 -0.54 -26.49
CA PRO A 66 -3.00 -0.77 -25.26
C PRO A 66 -2.30 -1.75 -24.32
N LEU A 67 -1.67 -2.80 -24.86
CA LEU A 67 -0.93 -3.79 -24.09
C LEU A 67 0.41 -3.26 -23.58
N LEU A 68 1.09 -2.42 -24.37
CA LEU A 68 2.38 -1.82 -24.03
C LEU A 68 2.25 -0.83 -22.86
N TYR A 69 1.14 -0.08 -22.81
CA TYR A 69 0.89 0.93 -21.79
C TYR A 69 -0.05 0.48 -20.67
N ASP A 70 -0.60 -0.75 -20.70
CA ASP A 70 -1.53 -1.25 -19.68
C ASP A 70 -0.93 -1.18 -18.27
N PHE A 71 0.35 -1.55 -18.16
CA PHE A 71 1.14 -1.50 -16.93
C PHE A 71 2.42 -0.69 -17.13
N VAL A 72 2.50 0.47 -16.46
CA VAL A 72 3.71 1.30 -16.42
C VAL A 72 4.45 1.05 -15.11
N PHE A 73 5.67 0.53 -15.22
CA PHE A 73 6.57 0.25 -14.10
C PHE A 73 7.89 0.99 -14.26
N ILE A 74 8.21 1.87 -13.31
CA ILE A 74 9.47 2.64 -13.29
C ILE A 74 10.20 2.35 -11.96
N PRO A 75 11.10 1.36 -11.93
CA PRO A 75 11.93 1.09 -10.76
C PRO A 75 13.08 2.11 -10.66
N GLY A 76 13.42 2.54 -9.45
CA GLY A 76 14.51 3.47 -9.20
C GLY A 76 14.37 4.79 -9.96
N ALA A 77 13.15 5.32 -10.02
CA ALA A 77 12.76 6.48 -10.79
C ALA A 77 13.60 7.72 -10.45
N THR A 78 14.16 8.34 -11.49
CA THR A 78 14.77 9.67 -11.47
C THR A 78 13.97 10.61 -12.39
N ALA A 79 14.33 11.89 -12.44
CA ALA A 79 13.63 12.86 -13.30
C ALA A 79 13.62 12.44 -14.78
N ALA A 80 14.72 11.91 -15.31
CA ALA A 80 14.85 11.56 -16.73
C ALA A 80 13.84 10.50 -17.27
N PRO A 81 13.66 9.31 -16.67
CA PRO A 81 12.66 8.33 -17.12
C PRO A 81 11.23 8.86 -16.97
N LEU A 82 10.95 9.64 -15.92
CA LEU A 82 9.63 10.23 -15.70
C LEU A 82 9.33 11.33 -16.73
N ALA A 83 10.30 12.19 -17.02
CA ALA A 83 10.21 13.19 -18.08
C ALA A 83 10.00 12.53 -19.45
N SER A 84 10.72 11.44 -19.75
CA SER A 84 10.53 10.66 -20.98
C SER A 84 9.10 10.11 -21.11
N LEU A 85 8.55 9.54 -20.03
CA LEU A 85 7.16 9.09 -19.98
C LEU A 85 6.19 10.23 -20.27
N LEU A 86 6.37 11.36 -19.58
CA LEU A 86 5.48 12.52 -19.73
C LEU A 86 5.60 13.13 -21.13
N ARG A 87 6.78 13.27 -21.72
CA ARG A 87 6.95 13.68 -23.13
C ARG A 87 6.21 12.75 -24.09
N CYS A 88 6.28 11.43 -23.84
CA CYS A 88 5.51 10.46 -24.61
C CYS A 88 4.00 10.68 -24.47
N TRP A 89 3.49 10.94 -23.26
CA TRP A 89 2.07 11.22 -23.03
C TRP A 89 1.62 12.62 -23.46
N ALA A 90 2.55 13.57 -23.60
CA ALA A 90 2.32 14.88 -24.18
C ALA A 90 2.04 14.75 -25.68
N SER A 91 2.92 14.02 -26.37
CA SER A 91 2.84 13.79 -27.81
C SER A 91 1.76 12.77 -28.19
N ARG A 92 1.44 11.83 -27.29
CA ARG A 92 0.48 10.75 -27.51
C ARG A 92 -0.45 10.57 -26.32
N PRO A 93 -1.42 11.49 -26.11
CA PRO A 93 -2.26 11.49 -24.92
C PRO A 93 -3.12 10.24 -24.73
N HIS A 94 -3.46 9.54 -25.80
CA HIS A 94 -4.22 8.29 -25.72
C HIS A 94 -3.45 7.17 -25.01
N CYS A 95 -2.11 7.16 -25.05
CA CYS A 95 -1.30 6.18 -24.35
C CYS A 95 -1.49 6.25 -22.83
N ALA A 96 -1.62 7.46 -22.26
CA ALA A 96 -1.90 7.64 -20.83
C ALA A 96 -3.25 7.04 -20.40
N ARG A 97 -4.22 6.97 -21.34
CA ARG A 97 -5.54 6.38 -21.12
C ARG A 97 -5.53 4.85 -21.16
N TYR A 98 -4.50 4.23 -21.71
CA TYR A 98 -4.35 2.77 -21.68
C TYR A 98 -3.82 2.27 -20.34
N THR A 99 -3.12 3.13 -19.58
CA THR A 99 -2.60 2.81 -18.25
C THR A 99 -3.72 2.41 -17.29
N LYS A 100 -3.77 1.13 -16.95
CA LYS A 100 -4.62 0.58 -15.88
C LYS A 100 -3.86 0.41 -14.58
N ARG A 101 -2.54 0.27 -14.66
CA ARG A 101 -1.67 0.16 -13.50
C ARG A 101 -0.44 1.06 -13.63
N LEU A 102 -0.16 1.80 -12.57
CA LEU A 102 1.01 2.66 -12.47
C LEU A 102 1.78 2.30 -11.19
N THR A 103 3.02 1.85 -11.36
CA THR A 103 3.94 1.56 -10.25
C THR A 103 5.23 2.36 -10.45
N ILE A 104 5.51 3.29 -9.55
CA ILE A 104 6.73 4.11 -9.58
C ILE A 104 7.45 3.97 -8.25
N GLU A 105 8.70 3.54 -8.30
CA GLU A 105 9.57 3.35 -7.13
C GLU A 105 10.71 4.35 -7.20
N THR A 106 10.78 5.32 -6.29
CA THR A 106 11.96 6.19 -6.20
C THR A 106 13.14 5.44 -5.60
N ARG A 107 14.37 5.79 -5.99
CA ARG A 107 15.55 5.21 -5.37
C ARG A 107 15.66 5.71 -3.92
N TRP A 108 15.49 4.82 -2.94
CA TRP A 108 15.75 5.16 -1.54
C TRP A 108 17.24 5.44 -1.35
N VAL A 109 17.57 6.68 -0.98
CA VAL A 109 18.93 7.09 -0.62
C VAL A 109 18.89 7.64 0.80
N PRO A 110 19.44 6.93 1.80
CA PRO A 110 19.48 7.44 3.17
C PRO A 110 20.39 8.66 3.24
N GLY A 111 19.83 9.83 3.59
CA GLY A 111 20.59 11.05 3.78
C GLY A 111 20.00 12.25 3.05
N TRP A 112 20.85 13.22 2.72
CA TRP A 112 20.47 14.37 1.90
C TRP A 112 20.70 14.01 0.43
N THR A 113 19.61 13.91 -0.34
CA THR A 113 19.69 13.72 -1.79
C THR A 113 19.71 15.09 -2.44
N PRO A 114 20.72 15.43 -3.26
CA PRO A 114 20.72 16.68 -4.01
C PRO A 114 19.56 16.69 -5.02
N PRO A 115 19.04 17.89 -5.38
CA PRO A 115 18.10 18.04 -6.48
C PRO A 115 18.63 17.35 -7.76
N GLN A 116 17.76 16.60 -8.44
CA GLN A 116 18.11 16.03 -9.73
C GLN A 116 18.19 17.18 -10.77
N PRO A 117 19.21 17.23 -11.64
CA PRO A 117 19.25 18.25 -12.69
C PRO A 117 18.08 18.04 -13.65
N ILE A 118 17.26 19.08 -13.83
CA ILE A 118 16.13 19.12 -14.77
C ILE A 118 16.46 20.17 -15.82
N CYS A 119 16.35 19.83 -17.11
CA CYS A 119 16.58 20.81 -18.18
C CYS A 119 15.38 21.74 -18.33
N GLN A 120 15.62 22.92 -18.90
CA GLN A 120 14.57 23.94 -19.10
C GLN A 120 13.37 23.42 -19.91
N GLU A 121 13.62 22.57 -20.92
CA GLU A 121 12.56 21.96 -21.73
C GLU A 121 11.59 21.11 -20.90
N ASP A 122 12.09 20.39 -19.89
CA ASP A 122 11.27 19.59 -18.99
C ASP A 122 10.48 20.46 -18.02
N VAL A 123 11.07 21.57 -17.57
CA VAL A 123 10.37 22.57 -16.73
C VAL A 123 9.20 23.18 -17.47
N GLU A 124 9.41 23.58 -18.74
CA GLU A 124 8.37 24.13 -19.60
C GLU A 124 7.28 23.10 -19.91
N MET A 125 7.66 21.85 -20.19
CA MET A 125 6.71 20.76 -20.42
C MET A 125 5.83 20.54 -19.19
N VAL A 126 6.43 20.38 -18.00
CA VAL A 126 5.72 20.15 -16.75
C VAL A 126 4.76 21.31 -16.44
N SER A 127 5.25 22.54 -16.53
CA SER A 127 4.43 23.75 -16.31
C SER A 127 3.24 23.80 -17.26
N LYS A 128 3.45 23.51 -18.56
CA LYS A 128 2.37 23.45 -19.56
C LYS A 128 1.36 22.36 -19.26
N MET A 129 1.82 21.16 -18.89
CA MET A 129 0.94 20.05 -18.54
C MET A 129 0.09 20.34 -17.32
N ALA A 130 0.69 20.85 -16.26
CA ALA A 130 -0.01 21.22 -15.04
C ALA A 130 -1.09 22.26 -15.34
N LYS A 131 -0.75 23.32 -16.08
CA LYS A 131 -1.71 24.34 -16.52
C LYS A 131 -2.88 23.76 -17.32
N GLN A 132 -2.63 22.80 -18.22
CA GLN A 132 -3.70 22.12 -18.97
C GLN A 132 -4.64 21.31 -18.08
N MET A 133 -4.20 20.92 -16.89
CA MET A 133 -4.97 20.19 -15.90
C MET A 133 -5.58 21.11 -14.83
N GLY A 134 -5.41 22.44 -14.96
CA GLY A 134 -5.84 23.41 -13.96
C GLY A 134 -5.02 23.38 -12.67
N LEU A 135 -3.75 22.94 -12.76
CA LEU A 135 -2.84 22.78 -11.63
C LEU A 135 -1.79 23.90 -11.61
N TYR A 136 -1.60 24.49 -10.45
CA TYR A 136 -0.50 25.40 -10.14
C TYR A 136 0.74 24.61 -9.74
N VAL A 137 1.86 24.89 -10.42
CA VAL A 137 3.19 24.41 -10.04
C VAL A 137 3.95 25.57 -9.41
N ARG A 138 4.49 25.35 -8.21
CA ARG A 138 5.30 26.33 -7.50
C ARG A 138 6.50 26.78 -8.35
N GLU A 139 6.76 28.08 -8.39
CA GLU A 139 7.97 28.63 -9.03
C GLU A 139 9.26 28.07 -8.40
N GLY A 140 10.24 27.74 -9.24
CA GLY A 140 11.54 27.18 -8.82
C GLY A 140 11.46 25.74 -8.29
N TRP A 141 10.37 25.02 -8.53
CA TRP A 141 10.19 23.63 -8.06
C TRP A 141 11.34 22.70 -8.50
N GLU A 142 11.94 22.98 -9.65
CA GLU A 142 13.03 22.24 -10.25
C GLU A 142 14.33 22.30 -9.43
N GLU A 143 14.50 23.32 -8.59
CA GLU A 143 15.68 23.53 -7.75
C GLU A 143 15.64 22.73 -6.44
N TYR A 144 14.48 22.16 -6.10
CA TYR A 144 14.30 21.45 -4.83
C TYR A 144 14.63 19.96 -4.93
N ASN A 145 15.04 19.38 -3.81
CA ASN A 145 15.34 17.95 -3.70
C ASN A 145 14.12 17.02 -3.90
N TRP A 146 12.91 17.58 -3.92
CA TRP A 146 11.65 16.89 -4.22
C TRP A 146 11.17 17.08 -5.65
N ASN A 147 11.98 17.69 -6.53
CA ASN A 147 11.59 17.97 -7.90
C ASN A 147 11.10 16.73 -8.68
N THR A 148 11.63 15.56 -8.38
CA THR A 148 11.24 14.30 -9.01
C THR A 148 9.80 13.91 -8.65
N ASP A 149 9.35 14.25 -7.45
CA ASP A 149 7.99 13.96 -6.96
C ASP A 149 6.92 14.67 -7.81
N ILE A 150 7.20 15.86 -8.36
CA ILE A 150 6.28 16.57 -9.28
C ILE A 150 5.96 15.72 -10.51
N PHE A 151 6.96 15.06 -11.09
CA PHE A 151 6.72 14.20 -12.25
C PHE A 151 5.91 12.94 -11.87
N ILE A 152 6.11 12.40 -10.67
CA ILE A 152 5.35 11.26 -10.15
C ILE A 152 3.88 11.65 -9.98
N GLU A 153 3.61 12.78 -9.32
CA GLU A 153 2.27 13.33 -9.11
C GLU A 153 1.58 13.58 -10.46
N LEU A 154 2.25 14.25 -11.41
CA LEU A 154 1.70 14.47 -12.76
C LEU A 154 1.43 13.17 -13.52
N ALA A 155 2.31 12.18 -13.43
CA ALA A 155 2.10 10.90 -14.10
C ALA A 155 0.83 10.20 -13.58
N MET A 156 0.61 10.20 -12.26
CA MET A 156 -0.61 9.67 -11.65
C MET A 156 -1.85 10.39 -12.17
N LEU A 157 -1.86 11.73 -12.14
CA LEU A 157 -3.03 12.52 -12.51
C LEU A 157 -3.34 12.42 -14.02
N ARG A 158 -2.34 12.17 -14.88
CA ARG A 158 -2.53 11.95 -16.32
C ARG A 158 -3.10 10.58 -16.66
N ALA A 159 -2.90 9.58 -15.81
CA ALA A 159 -3.36 8.21 -16.02
C ALA A 159 -4.85 8.04 -15.66
N GLN A 160 -5.75 8.75 -16.33
CA GLN A 160 -7.19 8.87 -15.96
C GLN A 160 -7.97 7.53 -15.86
N ASN A 161 -7.52 6.47 -16.53
CA ASN A 161 -8.15 5.15 -16.49
C ASN A 161 -7.47 4.17 -15.52
N VAL A 162 -6.53 4.67 -14.71
CA VAL A 162 -5.78 3.85 -13.78
C VAL A 162 -6.73 3.25 -12.74
N ARG A 163 -6.51 1.97 -12.45
CA ARG A 163 -7.23 1.21 -11.42
C ARG A 163 -6.35 0.94 -10.20
N HIS A 164 -5.05 0.77 -10.43
CA HIS A 164 -4.08 0.43 -9.40
C HIS A 164 -2.91 1.40 -9.47
N VAL A 165 -2.70 2.17 -8.40
CA VAL A 165 -1.60 3.12 -8.26
C VAL A 165 -0.76 2.73 -7.06
N GLU A 166 0.53 2.56 -7.30
CA GLU A 166 1.54 2.24 -6.30
C GLU A 166 2.68 3.23 -6.49
N LEU A 167 2.87 4.14 -5.53
CA LEU A 167 3.88 5.18 -5.62
C LEU A 167 4.72 5.22 -4.35
N GLU A 168 6.03 5.14 -4.53
CA GLU A 168 7.00 5.53 -3.52
C GLU A 168 7.62 6.86 -3.92
N PHE A 169 7.65 7.79 -2.98
CA PHE A 169 8.23 9.11 -3.16
C PHE A 169 9.52 9.24 -2.36
N HIS A 170 10.34 10.23 -2.71
CA HIS A 170 11.59 10.47 -1.99
C HIS A 170 11.32 10.79 -0.52
N GLN A 171 12.00 10.09 0.38
CA GLN A 171 12.00 10.40 1.81
C GLN A 171 12.90 11.60 2.07
N LEU A 172 12.30 12.73 2.41
CA LEU A 172 13.00 14.00 2.60
C LEU A 172 13.34 14.20 4.08
N LYS A 173 14.57 14.68 4.35
CA LYS A 173 14.95 15.31 5.62
C LYS A 173 15.03 16.83 5.39
N GLY A 174 14.34 17.64 6.19
CA GLY A 174 14.38 19.12 6.10
C GLY A 174 13.00 19.76 5.90
N ILE A 175 12.95 20.94 5.26
CA ILE A 175 11.68 21.59 4.86
C ILE A 175 11.03 20.70 3.81
N CYS A 176 10.17 19.80 4.27
CA CYS A 176 9.44 18.87 3.43
C CYS A 176 8.18 19.58 2.95
N ARG A 177 7.94 19.53 1.64
CA ARG A 177 6.65 19.92 1.08
C ARG A 177 5.62 18.82 1.38
N PRO A 178 4.43 19.15 1.89
CA PRO A 178 3.21 18.39 1.60
C PRO A 178 3.15 17.95 0.13
N SER A 179 2.90 16.67 -0.17
CA SER A 179 2.71 16.29 -1.58
C SER A 179 1.45 16.89 -2.15
N PHE A 180 1.41 17.01 -3.47
CA PHE A 180 0.36 17.69 -4.23
C PHE A 180 0.17 19.20 -3.95
N GLU A 181 0.86 19.80 -2.96
CA GLU A 181 0.87 21.27 -2.73
C GLU A 181 1.49 22.11 -3.88
N GLY A 182 2.19 21.47 -4.81
CA GLY A 182 2.77 22.05 -6.03
C GLY A 182 2.08 21.53 -7.28
N LEU A 183 0.90 20.92 -7.10
CA LEU A 183 -0.11 20.67 -8.11
C LEU A 183 -1.46 21.00 -7.48
N LEU A 184 -1.56 22.23 -6.96
CA LEU A 184 -2.81 22.70 -6.38
C LEU A 184 -3.76 23.10 -7.48
N PRO A 185 -5.06 22.88 -7.32
CA PRO A 185 -6.03 23.40 -8.27
C PRO A 185 -5.95 24.93 -8.25
N GLU A 186 -5.69 25.56 -9.40
CA GLU A 186 -5.35 26.99 -9.52
C GLU A 186 -6.41 27.92 -8.89
N HIS A 187 -7.66 27.45 -8.79
CA HIS A 187 -8.79 28.13 -8.14
C HIS A 187 -9.64 27.20 -7.25
N GLY A 188 -9.06 26.11 -6.72
CA GLY A 188 -9.82 25.07 -6.02
C GLY A 188 -10.68 24.19 -6.94
N ASP A 189 -10.72 24.47 -8.25
CA ASP A 189 -11.42 23.67 -9.25
C ASP A 189 -10.59 22.45 -9.68
N THR A 190 -10.98 21.27 -9.16
CA THR A 190 -10.38 19.97 -9.47
C THR A 190 -11.14 19.18 -10.53
N THR A 191 -12.11 19.76 -11.25
CA THR A 191 -13.00 19.04 -12.19
C THR A 191 -12.28 18.33 -13.34
N LEU A 192 -11.05 18.76 -13.64
CA LEU A 192 -10.19 18.18 -14.68
C LEU A 192 -9.42 16.93 -14.20
N ILE A 193 -9.32 16.72 -12.88
CA ILE A 193 -8.73 15.51 -12.29
C ILE A 193 -9.84 14.49 -12.07
N ARG A 194 -9.74 13.35 -12.76
CA ARG A 194 -10.73 12.26 -12.67
C ARG A 194 -10.02 10.94 -12.47
N LEU A 195 -10.25 10.34 -11.30
CA LEU A 195 -9.72 9.02 -10.91
C LEU A 195 -10.89 8.04 -10.67
N GLU A 196 -11.94 8.14 -11.50
CA GLU A 196 -13.20 7.41 -11.36
C GLU A 196 -13.02 5.89 -11.32
N LYS A 197 -11.98 5.37 -11.96
CA LYS A 197 -11.68 3.93 -12.04
C LYS A 197 -10.66 3.46 -11.02
N LEU A 198 -10.12 4.36 -10.19
CA LEU A 198 -9.10 4.01 -9.20
C LEU A 198 -9.75 3.13 -8.11
N GLU A 199 -9.27 1.89 -8.00
CA GLU A 199 -9.75 0.89 -7.05
C GLU A 199 -8.74 0.71 -5.89
N HIS A 200 -7.45 0.79 -6.20
CA HIS A 200 -6.35 0.60 -5.25
C HIS A 200 -5.34 1.75 -5.32
N LEU A 201 -5.09 2.36 -4.16
CA LEU A 201 -4.07 3.39 -3.96
C LEU A 201 -3.10 2.97 -2.85
N TYR A 202 -1.83 2.83 -3.20
CA TYR A 202 -0.74 2.58 -2.27
C TYR A 202 0.30 3.68 -2.39
N LEU A 203 0.49 4.43 -1.31
CA LEU A 203 1.47 5.49 -1.21
C LEU A 203 2.48 5.24 -0.08
N VAL A 204 3.76 5.44 -0.37
CA VAL A 204 4.86 5.48 0.60
C VAL A 204 5.50 6.87 0.55
N LYS A 205 5.33 7.65 1.62
CA LYS A 205 6.09 8.89 1.83
C LYS A 205 6.11 9.30 3.29
N SER A 206 7.29 9.66 3.79
CA SER A 206 7.48 10.27 5.10
C SER A 206 7.05 11.73 5.13
N GLY A 207 6.34 12.12 6.20
CA GLY A 207 6.12 13.53 6.55
C GLY A 207 4.94 14.21 5.85
N TRP A 208 4.12 13.45 5.12
CA TRP A 208 2.86 13.93 4.57
C TRP A 208 1.78 14.09 5.62
N ARG A 209 0.87 15.03 5.40
CA ARG A 209 -0.41 15.03 6.10
C ARG A 209 -1.41 14.26 5.27
N ILE A 210 -2.29 13.50 5.92
CA ILE A 210 -3.37 12.82 5.21
C ILE A 210 -4.27 13.79 4.42
N SER A 211 -4.43 15.03 4.91
CA SER A 211 -5.16 16.13 4.25
C SER A 211 -4.62 16.50 2.87
N ASP A 212 -3.36 16.14 2.59
CA ASP A 212 -2.73 16.43 1.31
C ASP A 212 -3.32 15.55 0.19
N LEU A 213 -4.05 14.49 0.54
CA LEU A 213 -4.66 13.56 -0.39
C LEU A 213 -6.13 13.85 -0.70
N ASP A 214 -6.75 14.87 -0.11
CA ASP A 214 -8.21 15.11 -0.19
C ASP A 214 -8.69 15.22 -1.62
N HIS A 215 -8.02 16.08 -2.39
CA HIS A 215 -8.31 16.29 -3.80
C HIS A 215 -8.09 15.05 -4.69
N VAL A 216 -7.32 14.05 -4.23
CA VAL A 216 -7.19 12.75 -4.89
C VAL A 216 -8.33 11.81 -4.46
N LEU A 217 -8.57 11.71 -3.15
CA LEU A 217 -9.56 10.81 -2.56
C LEU A 217 -10.99 11.18 -2.96
N ASP A 218 -11.32 12.48 -2.98
CA ASP A 218 -12.62 13.02 -3.42
C ASP A 218 -12.91 12.73 -4.90
N ARG A 219 -11.87 12.47 -5.69
CA ARG A 219 -11.95 12.19 -7.14
C ARG A 219 -11.81 10.71 -7.47
N ALA A 220 -11.73 9.85 -6.45
CA ALA A 220 -11.61 8.40 -6.58
C ALA A 220 -12.82 7.67 -5.95
N PRO A 221 -14.05 7.85 -6.47
CA PRO A 221 -15.26 7.27 -5.89
C PRO A 221 -15.28 5.73 -5.88
N SER A 222 -14.49 5.07 -6.75
CA SER A 222 -14.37 3.61 -6.81
C SER A 222 -13.30 3.04 -5.87
N LEU A 223 -12.60 3.89 -5.13
CA LEU A 223 -11.48 3.47 -4.28
C LEU A 223 -11.98 2.55 -3.17
N ASN A 224 -11.50 1.32 -3.15
CA ASN A 224 -11.87 0.32 -2.15
C ASN A 224 -10.67 -0.22 -1.36
N LYS A 225 -9.43 0.01 -1.84
CA LYS A 225 -8.20 -0.34 -1.14
C LYS A 225 -7.29 0.87 -0.99
N LEU A 226 -6.97 1.21 0.25
CA LEU A 226 -6.06 2.29 0.57
C LEU A 226 -4.93 1.78 1.47
N ARG A 227 -3.69 1.88 0.99
CA ARG A 227 -2.48 1.55 1.75
C ARG A 227 -1.61 2.78 1.89
N LEU A 228 -1.36 3.19 3.12
CA LEU A 228 -0.59 4.36 3.47
C LEU A 228 0.54 3.97 4.40
N PHE A 229 1.75 4.38 4.05
CA PHE A 229 2.96 4.15 4.82
C PHE A 229 3.66 5.47 5.12
N VAL A 230 3.97 5.67 6.41
CA VAL A 230 4.73 6.85 6.93
C VAL A 230 4.01 8.21 6.75
N CYS A 231 2.68 8.19 6.60
CA CYS A 231 1.81 9.38 6.52
C CYS A 231 1.36 9.84 7.93
N ASP A 232 1.30 11.15 8.18
CA ASP A 232 0.89 11.77 9.45
C ASP A 232 -0.63 12.02 9.51
N PHE A 233 -1.28 11.39 10.50
CA PHE A 233 -2.72 11.50 10.78
C PHE A 233 -3.03 12.43 11.97
N LYS A 234 -2.05 13.16 12.52
CA LYS A 234 -2.24 14.02 13.71
C LYS A 234 -3.13 15.24 13.49
N TYR A 235 -3.32 15.68 12.24
CA TYR A 235 -4.05 16.91 11.93
C TYR A 235 -5.54 16.66 11.62
N PRO A 236 -6.45 17.52 12.13
CA PRO A 236 -7.89 17.36 11.97
C PRO A 236 -8.38 17.89 10.62
N SER A 237 -8.28 17.09 9.56
CA SER A 237 -9.12 17.22 8.35
C SER A 237 -8.84 16.04 7.42
N THR A 238 -9.83 15.13 7.37
CA THR A 238 -10.15 14.15 6.30
C THR A 238 -11.11 13.12 6.84
N SER A 239 -12.26 12.91 6.20
CA SER A 239 -12.92 11.61 6.25
C SER A 239 -12.29 10.76 5.16
N LEU A 240 -11.75 9.59 5.51
CA LEU A 240 -11.38 8.62 4.47
C LEU A 240 -12.66 8.16 3.74
N PRO A 241 -12.56 7.72 2.47
CA PRO A 241 -13.72 7.19 1.76
C PRO A 241 -14.40 6.06 2.56
N THR A 242 -15.72 6.15 2.71
CA THR A 242 -16.50 5.23 3.57
C THR A 242 -16.66 3.83 2.97
N ASN A 243 -16.47 3.72 1.65
CA ASN A 243 -16.56 2.51 0.85
C ASN A 243 -15.29 1.63 0.87
N LEU A 244 -14.25 2.03 1.62
CA LEU A 244 -13.02 1.24 1.75
C LEU A 244 -13.30 -0.13 2.37
N SER A 245 -12.88 -1.20 1.67
CA SER A 245 -12.91 -2.57 2.16
C SER A 245 -11.57 -3.04 2.70
N ASP A 246 -10.45 -2.48 2.21
CA ASP A 246 -9.11 -2.75 2.71
C ASP A 246 -8.41 -1.45 3.10
N LEU A 247 -8.03 -1.33 4.36
CA LEU A 247 -7.28 -0.18 4.88
C LEU A 247 -5.98 -0.63 5.52
N CYS A 248 -4.87 0.00 5.12
CA CYS A 248 -3.56 -0.20 5.72
C CYS A 248 -2.96 1.16 6.11
N ILE A 249 -2.70 1.34 7.41
CA ILE A 249 -2.10 2.54 8.01
C ILE A 249 -0.88 2.08 8.82
N LEU A 250 0.23 1.79 8.14
CA LEU A 250 1.44 1.25 8.78
C LEU A 250 2.51 2.32 8.91
N ARG A 251 3.17 2.35 10.06
CA ARG A 251 4.22 3.35 10.39
C ARG A 251 3.75 4.82 10.28
N CYS A 252 2.45 5.03 10.27
CA CYS A 252 1.80 6.35 10.23
C CYS A 252 1.56 6.84 11.66
N PRO A 253 2.00 8.05 12.04
CA PRO A 253 1.62 8.64 13.32
C PRO A 253 0.09 8.87 13.38
N ILE A 254 -0.63 8.03 14.13
CA ILE A 254 -2.09 8.12 14.32
C ILE A 254 -2.44 7.91 15.80
N THR A 255 -3.41 8.68 16.30
CA THR A 255 -3.94 8.48 17.67
C THR A 255 -5.00 7.38 17.67
N PRO A 256 -5.17 6.63 18.78
CA PRO A 256 -6.23 5.63 18.88
C PRO A 256 -7.63 6.18 18.65
N SER A 257 -7.93 7.38 19.17
CA SER A 257 -9.23 8.04 18.97
C SER A 257 -9.51 8.36 17.50
N ARG A 258 -8.48 8.77 16.76
CA ARG A 258 -8.58 9.04 15.32
C ARG A 258 -8.81 7.76 14.53
N LEU A 259 -8.08 6.69 14.85
CA LEU A 259 -8.28 5.39 14.22
C LEU A 259 -9.70 4.85 14.48
N ILE A 260 -10.20 4.97 15.71
CA ILE A 260 -11.59 4.61 16.08
C ILE A 260 -12.59 5.38 15.22
N SER A 261 -12.43 6.70 15.10
CA SER A 261 -13.31 7.54 14.27
C SER A 261 -13.32 7.09 12.81
N ILE A 262 -12.15 6.74 12.24
CA ILE A 262 -12.04 6.21 10.88
C ILE A 262 -12.78 4.88 10.74
N ILE A 263 -12.54 3.93 11.65
CA ILE A 263 -13.20 2.60 11.64
C ILE A 263 -14.73 2.75 11.72
N GLN A 264 -15.22 3.68 12.53
CA GLN A 264 -16.65 3.95 12.70
C GLN A 264 -17.30 4.50 11.43
N GLN A 265 -16.58 5.27 10.62
CA GLN A 265 -17.08 5.84 9.37
C GLN A 265 -17.16 4.81 8.23
N MET A 266 -16.33 3.78 8.26
CA MET A 266 -16.33 2.74 7.23
C MET A 266 -17.58 1.88 7.28
N GLU A 267 -18.05 1.42 6.11
CA GLU A 267 -19.27 0.62 5.99
C GLU A 267 -19.00 -0.88 5.78
N ARG A 268 -17.91 -1.25 5.10
CA ARG A 268 -17.67 -2.63 4.64
C ARG A 268 -16.21 -3.06 4.82
N LEU A 269 -15.61 -2.70 5.96
CA LEU A 269 -14.21 -3.01 6.23
C LEU A 269 -14.01 -4.54 6.33
N SER A 270 -13.15 -5.06 5.46
CA SER A 270 -12.86 -6.48 5.33
C SER A 270 -11.42 -6.83 5.71
N ARG A 271 -10.49 -5.90 5.52
CA ARG A 271 -9.09 -6.01 5.95
C ARG A 271 -8.63 -4.72 6.60
N LEU A 272 -8.00 -4.83 7.76
CA LEU A 272 -7.41 -3.71 8.45
C LEU A 272 -5.98 -4.02 8.89
N GLU A 273 -5.05 -3.14 8.55
CA GLU A 273 -3.66 -3.18 9.02
C GLU A 273 -3.35 -1.83 9.66
N PHE A 274 -2.87 -1.81 10.90
CA PHE A 274 -2.50 -0.56 11.54
C PHE A 274 -1.32 -0.67 12.51
N THR A 275 -0.62 0.44 12.68
CA THR A 275 0.40 0.62 13.72
C THR A 275 -0.03 1.67 14.74
N ILE A 276 -0.01 1.34 16.03
CA ILE A 276 -0.09 2.33 17.12
C ILE A 276 1.26 2.35 17.85
N TRP A 277 1.95 3.49 17.75
CA TRP A 277 3.18 3.72 18.50
C TRP A 277 2.84 4.23 19.90
N ARG A 278 3.36 3.56 20.94
CA ARG A 278 3.25 3.98 22.34
C ARG A 278 1.81 4.07 22.87
N GLY A 279 0.94 3.16 22.44
CA GLY A 279 -0.44 3.08 22.93
C GLY A 279 -0.55 2.49 24.35
N GLN A 280 -1.73 2.63 24.96
CA GLN A 280 -2.09 1.93 26.20
C GLN A 280 -3.00 0.72 25.89
N PRO A 281 -2.95 -0.39 26.66
CA PRO A 281 -3.81 -1.55 26.44
C PRO A 281 -5.31 -1.24 26.30
N GLU A 282 -5.80 -0.25 27.05
CA GLU A 282 -7.17 0.25 27.00
C GLU A 282 -7.53 0.85 25.63
N ASP A 283 -6.56 1.47 24.96
CA ASP A 283 -6.74 2.02 23.62
C ASP A 283 -6.96 0.89 22.61
N LEU A 284 -6.17 -0.17 22.69
CA LEU A 284 -6.33 -1.33 21.82
C LEU A 284 -7.66 -2.04 22.08
N ALA A 285 -8.04 -2.22 23.34
CA ALA A 285 -9.33 -2.78 23.70
C ALA A 285 -10.50 -1.97 23.11
N LYS A 286 -10.43 -0.63 23.15
CA LYS A 286 -11.41 0.26 22.52
C LYS A 286 -11.42 0.15 20.99
N ILE A 287 -10.25 0.06 20.36
CA ILE A 287 -10.15 -0.15 18.90
C ILE A 287 -10.81 -1.48 18.51
N VAL A 288 -10.48 -2.58 19.20
CA VAL A 288 -11.07 -3.91 18.95
C VAL A 288 -12.57 -3.91 19.21
N ALA A 289 -13.03 -3.31 20.30
CA ALA A 289 -14.46 -3.15 20.56
C ALA A 289 -15.17 -2.36 19.44
N THR A 290 -14.52 -1.35 18.88
CA THR A 290 -15.06 -0.58 17.74
C THR A 290 -15.14 -1.44 16.46
N LEU A 291 -14.21 -2.37 16.26
CA LEU A 291 -14.23 -3.30 15.14
C LEU A 291 -15.41 -4.28 15.16
N SER A 292 -16.13 -4.43 16.29
CA SER A 292 -17.35 -5.23 16.36
C SER A 292 -18.43 -4.82 15.37
N LYS A 293 -18.47 -3.53 14.96
CA LYS A 293 -19.31 -3.04 13.84
C LYS A 293 -19.08 -3.84 12.54
N HIS A 294 -17.85 -4.29 12.35
CA HIS A 294 -17.38 -5.05 11.18
C HIS A 294 -17.23 -6.54 11.48
N SER A 295 -17.81 -7.05 12.56
CA SER A 295 -17.73 -8.47 12.96
C SER A 295 -18.08 -9.45 11.84
N ALA A 296 -19.05 -9.09 10.99
CA ALA A 296 -19.48 -9.90 9.86
C ALA A 296 -18.64 -9.69 8.56
N THR A 297 -17.90 -8.61 8.43
CA THR A 297 -17.17 -8.27 7.19
C THR A 297 -15.67 -8.43 7.31
N LEU A 298 -15.11 -8.19 8.50
CA LEU A 298 -13.68 -8.21 8.78
C LEU A 298 -13.13 -9.64 8.75
N LYS A 299 -12.30 -9.93 7.74
CA LYS A 299 -11.65 -11.23 7.53
C LYS A 299 -10.18 -11.25 7.92
N SER A 300 -9.51 -10.10 7.88
CA SER A 300 -8.07 -9.99 8.17
C SER A 300 -7.77 -8.78 9.04
N LEU A 301 -6.95 -8.98 10.07
CA LEU A 301 -6.51 -7.93 10.98
C LEU A 301 -5.01 -8.04 11.23
N THR A 302 -4.28 -6.95 11.02
CA THR A 302 -2.87 -6.81 11.40
C THR A 302 -2.72 -5.70 12.41
N VAL A 303 -2.22 -6.02 13.60
CA VAL A 303 -2.05 -5.09 14.72
C VAL A 303 -0.58 -5.00 15.10
N CYS A 304 0.06 -3.90 14.74
CA CYS A 304 1.39 -3.55 15.24
C CYS A 304 1.24 -2.56 16.40
N PHE A 305 1.32 -3.04 17.64
CA PHE A 305 1.03 -2.23 18.82
C PHE A 305 2.26 -2.11 19.71
N GLY A 306 2.89 -0.93 19.73
CA GLY A 306 3.99 -0.64 20.63
C GLY A 306 3.44 -0.27 22.02
N TRP A 307 3.52 -1.20 22.96
CA TRP A 307 3.08 -0.97 24.34
C TRP A 307 4.03 -0.01 25.07
N ASN A 308 3.49 1.05 25.67
CA ASN A 308 4.23 1.91 26.60
C ASN A 308 3.81 1.57 28.05
N PRO A 309 4.60 0.77 28.79
CA PRO A 309 4.28 0.40 30.16
C PRO A 309 4.45 1.62 31.09
N ARG A 310 3.34 2.29 31.40
CA ARG A 310 3.29 3.28 32.49
C ARG A 310 2.95 2.57 33.79
N SER A 311 3.50 3.04 34.92
CA SER A 311 3.12 2.57 36.25
C SER A 311 1.61 2.79 36.46
N GLY A 312 0.86 1.71 36.72
CA GLY A 312 -0.59 1.75 36.92
C GLY A 312 -1.45 1.52 35.67
N ALA A 313 -0.86 1.18 34.51
CA ALA A 313 -1.64 0.77 33.34
C ALA A 313 -2.44 -0.52 33.65
N SER A 314 -3.73 -0.53 33.33
CA SER A 314 -4.58 -1.70 33.58
C SER A 314 -4.36 -2.75 32.50
N ARG A 315 -4.28 -4.02 32.91
CA ARG A 315 -4.26 -5.14 31.97
C ARG A 315 -5.69 -5.41 31.50
N VAL A 316 -6.12 -4.72 30.46
CA VAL A 316 -7.46 -4.89 29.89
C VAL A 316 -7.44 -5.93 28.78
N LYS A 317 -8.35 -6.90 28.86
CA LYS A 317 -8.62 -7.87 27.78
C LYS A 317 -9.21 -7.13 26.58
N ALA A 318 -8.62 -7.30 25.40
CA ALA A 318 -9.26 -6.86 24.16
C ALA A 318 -10.27 -7.94 23.69
N PRO A 319 -11.50 -7.57 23.32
CA PRO A 319 -12.55 -8.53 23.01
C PRO A 319 -12.47 -9.05 21.56
N LEU A 320 -11.37 -9.69 21.18
CA LEU A 320 -11.16 -10.23 19.83
C LEU A 320 -12.19 -11.32 19.48
N GLU A 321 -12.73 -12.04 20.47
CA GLU A 321 -13.75 -13.06 20.31
C GLU A 321 -15.03 -12.54 19.64
N THR A 322 -15.26 -11.24 19.67
CA THR A 322 -16.41 -10.57 19.03
C THR A 322 -16.29 -10.48 17.50
N LEU A 323 -15.11 -10.70 16.94
CA LEU A 323 -14.82 -10.61 15.52
C LEU A 323 -15.10 -11.96 14.83
N THR A 324 -16.37 -12.34 14.77
CA THR A 324 -16.81 -13.70 14.44
C THR A 324 -16.41 -14.20 13.05
N ASN A 325 -16.18 -13.32 12.07
CA ASN A 325 -15.70 -13.70 10.72
C ASN A 325 -14.20 -13.50 10.50
N LEU A 326 -13.41 -13.19 11.55
CA LEU A 326 -11.97 -12.98 11.40
C LEU A 326 -11.25 -14.30 11.13
N GLN A 327 -10.64 -14.42 9.96
CA GLN A 327 -9.95 -15.62 9.49
C GLN A 327 -8.42 -15.53 9.66
N SER A 328 -7.87 -14.31 9.66
CA SER A 328 -6.44 -14.05 9.73
C SER A 328 -6.13 -12.95 10.73
N LEU A 329 -5.21 -13.22 11.65
CA LEU A 329 -4.70 -12.27 12.63
C LEU A 329 -3.17 -12.23 12.57
N THR A 330 -2.59 -11.05 12.37
CA THR A 330 -1.15 -10.81 12.51
C THR A 330 -0.93 -9.87 13.67
N THR A 331 -0.12 -10.26 14.65
CA THR A 331 0.10 -9.45 15.85
C THR A 331 1.36 -9.88 16.60
N ASP A 332 1.68 -9.15 17.67
CA ASP A 332 2.65 -9.57 18.68
C ASP A 332 1.87 -10.17 19.87
N VAL A 333 2.40 -11.24 20.44
CA VAL A 333 1.93 -11.92 21.65
C VAL A 333 1.62 -10.94 22.80
N ARG A 334 2.37 -9.85 22.90
CA ARG A 334 2.20 -8.84 23.96
C ARG A 334 1.15 -7.76 23.68
N SER A 335 0.62 -7.69 22.45
CA SER A 335 -0.22 -6.56 22.01
C SER A 335 -1.49 -6.40 22.86
N PHE A 336 -2.09 -7.50 23.34
CA PHE A 336 -3.47 -7.52 23.86
C PHE A 336 -3.61 -7.46 25.39
N GLY A 337 -2.77 -6.67 26.08
CA GLY A 337 -3.03 -6.15 27.44
C GLY A 337 -2.91 -7.13 28.61
N LEU A 338 -3.28 -8.39 28.42
CA LEU A 338 -3.02 -9.52 29.34
C LEU A 338 -1.85 -10.39 28.86
N GLY A 339 -1.13 -9.94 27.83
CA GLY A 339 -0.02 -10.67 27.23
C GLY A 339 -0.45 -11.99 26.58
N PRO A 340 0.40 -13.01 26.60
CA PRO A 340 0.18 -14.31 25.98
C PRO A 340 -1.20 -14.94 26.27
N THR A 341 -1.57 -15.02 27.55
CA THR A 341 -2.82 -15.64 28.00
C THR A 341 -4.04 -14.88 27.49
N GLY A 342 -3.98 -13.55 27.49
CA GLY A 342 -5.06 -12.70 26.97
C GLY A 342 -5.35 -12.93 25.50
N LEU A 343 -4.30 -13.04 24.69
CA LEU A 343 -4.42 -13.31 23.26
C LEU A 343 -5.10 -14.67 23.03
N VAL A 344 -4.69 -15.72 23.72
CA VAL A 344 -5.28 -17.07 23.57
C VAL A 344 -6.74 -17.09 24.01
N GLN A 345 -7.07 -16.48 25.15
CA GLN A 345 -8.45 -16.43 25.68
C GLN A 345 -9.41 -15.54 24.87
N SER A 346 -8.90 -14.78 23.89
CA SER A 346 -9.69 -13.89 23.04
C SER A 346 -9.68 -14.31 21.57
N LEU A 347 -9.13 -15.49 21.23
CA LEU A 347 -9.05 -15.92 19.84
C LEU A 347 -10.46 -15.93 19.19
N PRO A 348 -10.62 -15.29 18.01
CA PRO A 348 -11.87 -15.32 17.28
C PRO A 348 -12.24 -16.76 16.86
N PRO A 349 -13.54 -17.09 16.83
CA PRO A 349 -13.99 -18.46 16.55
C PRO A 349 -13.68 -18.93 15.12
N ALA A 350 -13.71 -18.05 14.12
CA ALA A 350 -13.42 -18.39 12.73
C ALA A 350 -11.93 -18.27 12.35
N LEU A 351 -11.04 -18.09 13.34
CA LEU A 351 -9.63 -17.84 13.07
C LEU A 351 -8.95 -19.09 12.52
N GLN A 352 -8.38 -18.98 11.33
CA GLN A 352 -7.65 -20.06 10.65
C GLN A 352 -6.14 -19.83 10.67
N ARG A 353 -5.72 -18.56 10.67
CA ARG A 353 -4.30 -18.16 10.60
C ARG A 353 -3.97 -17.13 11.66
N LEU A 354 -2.99 -17.47 12.50
CA LEU A 354 -2.37 -16.55 13.46
C LEU A 354 -0.88 -16.41 13.14
N ARG A 355 -0.46 -15.20 12.80
CA ARG A 355 0.93 -14.86 12.55
C ARG A 355 1.46 -14.02 13.70
N LEU A 356 2.47 -14.53 14.40
CA LEU A 356 3.12 -13.86 15.51
C LEU A 356 4.39 -13.16 15.07
N ILE A 357 4.44 -11.85 15.23
CA ILE A 357 5.66 -11.07 15.03
C ILE A 357 6.32 -10.86 16.39
N ARG A 358 7.55 -11.36 16.53
CA ARG A 358 8.32 -11.22 17.78
C ARG A 358 8.89 -9.81 17.84
N SER A 359 8.30 -8.93 18.64
CA SER A 359 8.89 -7.61 18.89
C SER A 359 10.22 -7.74 19.64
N PRO A 360 11.09 -6.72 19.60
CA PRO A 360 12.29 -6.67 20.44
C PRO A 360 12.00 -6.86 21.93
N GLU A 361 10.79 -6.51 22.38
CA GLU A 361 10.33 -6.63 23.75
C GLU A 361 9.75 -8.02 24.08
N THR A 362 9.48 -8.88 23.10
CA THR A 362 8.93 -10.22 23.34
C THR A 362 9.98 -11.11 24.00
N THR A 363 9.68 -11.61 25.21
CA THR A 363 10.59 -12.50 25.94
C THR A 363 10.34 -13.97 25.60
N GLU A 364 11.31 -14.84 25.89
CA GLU A 364 11.13 -16.29 25.72
C GLU A 364 10.03 -16.84 26.65
N GLU A 365 9.86 -16.26 27.85
CA GLU A 365 8.79 -16.59 28.79
C GLU A 365 7.40 -16.27 28.21
N ASP A 366 7.26 -15.14 27.51
CA ASP A 366 6.01 -14.79 26.82
C ASP A 366 5.66 -15.84 25.75
N ILE A 367 6.66 -16.28 24.97
CA ILE A 367 6.49 -17.30 23.94
C ILE A 367 6.12 -18.66 24.55
N GLN A 368 6.77 -19.05 25.65
CA GLN A 368 6.47 -20.31 26.35
C GLN A 368 5.06 -20.31 26.93
N THR A 369 4.68 -19.21 27.59
CA THR A 369 3.32 -19.03 28.14
C THR A 369 2.28 -19.11 27.03
N PHE A 370 2.52 -18.42 25.90
CA PHE A 370 1.62 -18.50 24.74
C PHE A 370 1.49 -19.93 24.22
N ALA A 371 2.60 -20.66 24.07
CA ALA A 371 2.61 -22.01 23.55
C ALA A 371 1.83 -22.99 24.44
N TYR A 372 1.96 -22.86 25.76
CA TYR A 372 1.21 -23.67 26.74
C TYR A 372 -0.29 -23.40 26.65
N GLU A 373 -0.70 -22.13 26.72
CA GLU A 373 -2.11 -21.72 26.65
C GLU A 373 -2.74 -22.11 25.30
N LEU A 374 -2.01 -21.95 24.20
CA LEU A 374 -2.47 -22.34 22.88
C LEU A 374 -2.70 -23.86 22.78
N GLN A 375 -1.85 -24.66 23.40
CA GLN A 375 -1.99 -26.12 23.40
C GLN A 375 -3.26 -26.55 24.14
N GLU A 376 -3.58 -25.88 25.25
CA GLU A 376 -4.85 -26.09 25.94
C GLU A 376 -6.02 -25.63 25.06
N ALA A 377 -5.99 -24.43 24.48
CA ALA A 377 -7.07 -23.90 23.63
C ALA A 377 -7.35 -24.77 22.39
N LYS A 378 -6.31 -25.38 21.79
CA LYS A 378 -6.49 -26.31 20.66
C LYS A 378 -7.32 -27.53 21.02
N ARG A 379 -7.28 -28.00 22.28
CA ARG A 379 -8.13 -29.11 22.75
C ARG A 379 -9.62 -28.75 22.86
N TRP A 380 -9.97 -27.47 22.75
CA TRP A 380 -11.32 -26.95 22.99
C TRP A 380 -11.95 -26.24 21.78
N GLY A 381 -11.46 -26.48 20.55
CA GLY A 381 -12.13 -26.03 19.32
C GLY A 381 -11.32 -25.18 18.34
N HIS A 382 -10.00 -25.09 18.50
CA HIS A 382 -9.09 -24.40 17.56
C HIS A 382 -8.11 -25.36 16.85
N GLU A 383 -8.53 -26.60 16.59
CA GLU A 383 -7.67 -27.66 16.03
C GLU A 383 -7.04 -27.27 14.68
N ASP A 384 -7.79 -26.56 13.83
CA ASP A 384 -7.36 -26.12 12.49
C ASP A 384 -6.53 -24.83 12.49
N LEU A 385 -6.27 -24.22 13.65
CA LEU A 385 -5.52 -22.97 13.72
C LEU A 385 -4.05 -23.17 13.35
N THR A 386 -3.64 -22.59 12.23
CA THR A 386 -2.25 -22.52 11.81
C THR A 386 -1.58 -21.32 12.46
N VAL A 387 -0.50 -21.58 13.21
CA VAL A 387 0.30 -20.54 13.87
C VAL A 387 1.69 -20.48 13.26
N THR A 388 2.09 -19.29 12.83
CA THR A 388 3.44 -19.01 12.34
C THR A 388 4.12 -17.93 13.18
N SER A 389 5.45 -17.88 13.15
CA SER A 389 6.19 -16.76 13.74
C SER A 389 7.32 -16.27 12.87
N SER A 390 7.55 -14.96 12.93
CA SER A 390 8.66 -14.28 12.25
C SER A 390 9.28 -13.20 13.15
N GLY A 391 10.51 -12.82 12.80
CA GLY A 391 11.25 -11.77 13.50
C GLY A 391 10.66 -10.36 13.31
N PRO A 392 11.11 -9.38 14.11
CA PRO A 392 10.51 -8.04 14.19
C PRO A 392 10.60 -7.25 12.88
N LYS A 393 11.58 -7.55 12.02
CA LYS A 393 11.71 -6.89 10.72
C LYS A 393 10.64 -7.26 9.70
N TYR A 394 9.84 -8.30 9.96
CA TYR A 394 8.89 -8.85 9.00
C TYR A 394 7.42 -8.47 9.29
N TRP A 395 7.18 -7.42 10.09
CA TRP A 395 5.84 -6.87 10.36
C TRP A 395 5.05 -6.58 9.08
N GLU A 396 5.75 -6.24 8.00
CA GLU A 396 5.18 -5.77 6.73
C GLU A 396 5.09 -6.89 5.66
N ASP A 397 5.61 -8.09 5.95
CA ASP A 397 5.68 -9.22 5.02
C ASP A 397 4.48 -10.17 5.14
N VAL A 398 3.46 -9.98 4.31
CA VAL A 398 2.17 -10.70 4.44
C VAL A 398 2.20 -12.12 3.84
N ASP A 399 3.24 -12.49 3.09
CA ASP A 399 3.35 -13.77 2.35
C ASP A 399 4.05 -14.90 3.12
N GLY A 400 4.52 -14.64 4.35
CA GLY A 400 5.05 -15.69 5.22
C GLY A 400 6.28 -16.43 4.68
N LYS A 401 6.98 -15.87 3.68
CA LYS A 401 8.26 -16.44 3.19
C LYS A 401 9.32 -16.54 4.31
N HIS A 402 9.22 -15.66 5.28
CA HIS A 402 10.09 -15.60 6.46
C HIS A 402 9.40 -16.14 7.73
N ASP A 403 8.19 -16.66 7.57
CA ASP A 403 7.45 -17.26 8.66
C ASP A 403 7.93 -18.69 8.87
N THR A 404 8.23 -19.01 10.13
CA THR A 404 8.49 -20.38 10.56
C THR A 404 7.23 -20.92 11.19
N ALA A 405 6.92 -22.20 10.95
CA ALA A 405 5.86 -22.89 11.68
C ALA A 405 6.12 -22.71 13.18
N PHE A 406 5.13 -22.23 13.92
CA PHE A 406 5.28 -22.03 15.36
C PHE A 406 5.33 -23.41 16.02
N GLN A 407 6.53 -23.85 16.37
CA GLN A 407 6.72 -25.10 17.08
C GLN A 407 6.36 -24.85 18.54
N CYS A 408 5.22 -25.39 19.00
CA CYS A 408 5.02 -25.69 20.41
C CYS A 408 6.03 -26.77 20.79
N LYS A 409 7.30 -26.39 21.05
CA LYS A 409 8.21 -27.30 21.72
C LYS A 409 7.60 -27.55 23.08
N SER A 410 7.18 -28.80 23.31
CA SER A 410 6.80 -29.27 24.63
C SER A 410 8.00 -29.09 25.55
N VAL A 411 8.06 -27.98 26.28
CA VAL A 411 8.96 -27.86 27.43
C VAL A 411 8.26 -28.58 28.57
N PHE A 412 8.20 -29.91 28.45
CA PHE A 412 8.19 -30.75 29.64
C PHE A 412 9.65 -31.03 29.98
N LEU A 413 9.96 -30.91 31.28
CA LEU A 413 11.23 -31.15 31.98
C LEU A 413 12.13 -29.90 32.03
N ARG A 414 12.42 -29.33 33.21
CA ARG A 414 12.77 -30.00 34.47
C ARG A 414 12.05 -29.43 35.69
N ALA A 415 11.58 -30.36 36.52
CA ALA A 415 11.24 -30.15 37.92
C ALA A 415 12.46 -29.75 38.77
#